data_AF-F3GLD2-F1
#
_entry.id   AF-F3GLD2-F1
#
_cell.length_a   1.000
_cell.length_b   1.000
_cell.length_c   1.000
_cell.angle_alpha   90.00
_cell.angle_beta   90.00
_cell.angle_gamma   90.00
#
_symmetry.space_group_name_H-M   'P 1'
#
loop_
_entity.id
_entity.type
_entity.pdbx_description
1 polymer ?
#
loop_
_entity_poly.entity_id
_entity_poly.type
_entity_poly.pdbx_seq_one_letter_code
_entity_poly.pdbx_strand_id
1 'polypeptide(L)'
;GFGLTANLTYDAPYLFARRMSTLDHLSRGRVGWNIVTGYLDSAARAMGLSEQNEHDRRYDQADEYLEVLYKLWEGSWEDDAVINDREQRVYAQPGKVHKVRHQGEFYQVEGYHLCEPSPQRTPVLFQAGSSERGLQFAGQNAECVFISGQNKAAT
;
A
#
# COMPACT_ATOMS: atom_id res chain seq x y z
N GLY A 1 1.00 -7.82 15.84
CA GLY A 1 1.72 -6.96 14.87
C GLY A 1 1.60 -5.50 15.26
N PHE A 2 2.02 -4.60 14.38
CA PHE A 2 1.86 -3.15 14.50
C PHE A 2 0.97 -2.66 13.35
N GLY A 3 -0.24 -2.20 13.66
CA GLY A 3 -1.14 -1.60 12.67
C GLY A 3 -0.91 -0.10 12.60
N LEU A 4 -0.47 0.41 11.46
CA LEU A 4 -0.32 1.85 11.24
C LEU A 4 -1.41 2.38 10.31
N THR A 5 -1.97 3.53 10.65
CA THR A 5 -2.87 4.25 9.75
C THR A 5 -2.03 5.22 8.91
N ALA A 6 -2.13 5.11 7.60
CA ALA A 6 -1.48 6.03 6.67
C ALA A 6 -2.46 6.46 5.58
N ASN A 7 -2.51 7.76 5.32
CA ASN A 7 -3.37 8.36 4.31
C ASN A 7 -2.67 8.35 2.95
N LEU A 8 -3.34 7.76 1.97
CA LEU A 8 -2.87 7.58 0.59
C LEU A 8 -2.70 8.90 -0.16
N THR A 9 -3.56 9.88 0.13
CA THR A 9 -3.79 11.06 -0.72
C THR A 9 -2.56 11.94 -0.89
N TYR A 10 -1.60 11.88 0.04
CA TYR A 10 -0.50 12.84 0.11
C TYR A 10 0.90 12.24 -0.05
N ASP A 11 1.00 10.92 -0.18
CA ASP A 11 2.26 10.21 -0.26
C ASP A 11 2.38 9.48 -1.58
N ALA A 12 3.46 9.71 -2.34
CA ALA A 12 3.67 8.99 -3.60
C ALA A 12 3.80 7.46 -3.34
N PRO A 13 3.11 6.60 -4.13
CA PRO A 13 3.06 5.16 -3.87
C PRO A 13 4.42 4.49 -3.86
N TYR A 14 5.36 4.94 -4.70
CA TYR A 14 6.72 4.39 -4.75
C TYR A 14 7.50 4.57 -3.44
N LEU A 15 7.38 5.74 -2.79
CA LEU A 15 8.06 5.99 -1.51
C LEU A 15 7.36 5.28 -0.35
N PHE A 16 6.03 5.17 -0.41
CA PHE A 16 5.25 4.42 0.57
C PHE A 16 5.56 2.92 0.51
N ALA A 17 5.65 2.35 -0.70
CA ALA A 17 6.03 0.95 -0.93
C ALA A 17 7.35 0.62 -0.23
N ARG A 18 8.38 1.47 -0.41
CA ARG A 18 9.68 1.31 0.27
C ARG A 18 9.55 1.35 1.78
N ARG A 19 8.79 2.32 2.32
CA ARG A 19 8.60 2.47 3.77
C ARG A 19 7.96 1.23 4.38
N MET A 20 6.92 0.69 3.74
CA MET A 20 6.25 -0.51 4.22
C MET A 20 7.13 -1.75 4.13
N SER A 21 7.82 -2.00 3.01
CA SER A 21 8.76 -3.13 2.91
C SER A 21 9.90 -3.02 3.93
N THR A 22 10.40 -1.81 4.18
CA THR A 22 11.42 -1.57 5.23
C THR A 22 10.88 -1.92 6.60
N LEU A 23 9.68 -1.47 6.96
CA LEU A 23 9.04 -1.82 8.23
C LEU A 23 8.75 -3.32 8.32
N ASP A 24 8.39 -3.95 7.22
CA ASP A 24 8.11 -5.37 7.17
C ASP A 24 9.37 -6.21 7.46
N HIS A 25 10.50 -5.86 6.83
CA HIS A 25 11.81 -6.42 7.14
C HIS A 25 12.22 -6.19 8.60
N LEU A 26 12.19 -4.94 9.06
CA LEU A 26 12.60 -4.57 10.43
C LEU A 26 11.74 -5.23 11.50
N SER A 27 10.44 -5.36 11.24
CA SER A 27 9.49 -5.97 12.17
C SER A 27 9.46 -7.49 12.07
N ARG A 28 10.09 -8.08 11.05
CA ARG A 28 10.04 -9.50 10.69
C ARG A 28 8.62 -9.98 10.40
N GLY A 29 7.94 -9.33 9.47
CA GLY A 29 6.62 -9.77 9.04
C GLY A 29 5.51 -9.45 10.04
N ARG A 30 5.61 -8.31 10.76
CA ARG A 30 4.64 -7.96 11.82
C ARG A 30 3.94 -6.63 11.58
N VAL A 31 4.17 -5.98 10.44
CA VAL A 31 3.51 -4.71 10.11
C VAL A 31 2.17 -4.98 9.43
N GLY A 32 1.18 -4.17 9.78
CA GLY A 32 -0.10 -4.07 9.08
C GLY A 32 -0.41 -2.61 8.79
N TRP A 33 -1.26 -2.38 7.80
CA TRP A 33 -1.61 -1.06 7.32
C TRP A 33 -3.13 -0.87 7.27
N ASN A 34 -3.62 0.12 8.01
CA ASN A 34 -4.98 0.62 7.90
C ASN A 34 -5.06 1.68 6.79
N ILE A 35 -5.69 1.28 5.69
CA ILE A 35 -5.89 2.07 4.49
C ILE A 35 -6.98 3.10 4.76
N VAL A 36 -6.62 4.38 4.68
CA VAL A 36 -7.56 5.49 4.84
C VAL A 36 -7.40 6.50 3.70
N THR A 37 -8.53 7.01 3.20
CA THR A 37 -8.59 8.00 2.12
C THR A 37 -8.69 9.44 2.63
N GLY A 38 -8.72 9.64 3.96
CA GLY A 38 -8.92 10.94 4.61
C GLY A 38 -10.39 11.35 4.74
N TYR A 39 -10.67 12.43 5.46
CA TYR A 39 -11.99 13.07 5.49
C TYR A 39 -11.94 14.56 5.89
N LEU A 40 -10.83 15.02 6.47
CA LEU A 40 -10.63 16.38 6.94
C LEU A 40 -10.11 17.30 5.83
N ASP A 41 -10.95 18.25 5.44
CA ASP A 41 -10.59 19.32 4.49
C ASP A 41 -9.45 20.23 4.99
N SER A 42 -9.32 20.39 6.32
CA SER A 42 -8.15 21.07 6.91
C SER A 42 -6.83 20.34 6.64
N ALA A 43 -6.84 19.01 6.57
CA ALA A 43 -5.65 18.22 6.24
C ALA A 43 -5.26 18.42 4.78
N ALA A 44 -6.25 18.50 3.86
CA ALA A 44 -5.99 18.79 2.45
C ALA A 44 -5.27 20.15 2.28
N ARG A 45 -5.76 21.20 2.95
CA ARG A 45 -5.11 22.50 3.00
C ARG A 45 -3.70 22.47 3.60
N ALA A 46 -3.52 21.73 4.70
CA ALA A 46 -2.21 21.59 5.33
C ALA A 46 -1.17 20.90 4.41
N MET A 47 -1.64 20.05 3.49
CA MET A 47 -0.81 19.35 2.51
C MET A 47 -0.71 20.08 1.16
N GLY A 48 -1.18 21.33 1.08
CA GLY A 48 -1.01 22.19 -0.09
C GLY A 48 -2.09 22.06 -1.17
N LEU A 49 -3.19 21.34 -0.91
CA LEU A 49 -4.38 21.32 -1.77
C LEU A 49 -5.34 22.47 -1.42
N SER A 50 -6.14 22.92 -2.38
CA SER A 50 -7.17 23.94 -2.15
C SER A 50 -8.30 23.42 -1.26
N GLU A 51 -8.74 22.20 -1.54
CA GLU A 51 -9.82 21.50 -0.86
C GLU A 51 -9.61 19.98 -0.96
N GLN A 52 -10.42 19.24 -0.22
CA GLN A 52 -10.41 17.79 -0.30
C GLN A 52 -11.16 17.28 -1.55
N ASN A 53 -10.57 16.30 -2.24
CA ASN A 53 -11.23 15.60 -3.33
C ASN A 53 -12.57 14.97 -2.90
N GLU A 54 -13.48 14.87 -3.86
CA GLU A 54 -14.78 14.20 -3.73
C GLU A 54 -14.65 12.79 -3.13
N HIS A 55 -15.61 12.41 -2.29
CA HIS A 55 -15.53 11.20 -1.47
C HIS A 55 -15.22 9.93 -2.27
N ASP A 56 -15.99 9.65 -3.32
CA ASP A 56 -15.82 8.43 -4.11
C ASP A 56 -14.53 8.48 -4.95
N ARG A 57 -14.18 9.68 -5.42
CA ARG A 57 -12.95 9.89 -6.20
C ARG A 57 -11.69 9.57 -5.41
N ARG A 58 -11.72 9.78 -4.10
CA ARG A 58 -10.61 9.39 -3.21
C ARG A 58 -10.47 7.87 -3.10
N TYR A 59 -11.55 7.11 -3.24
CA TYR A 59 -11.47 5.65 -3.31
C TYR A 59 -11.03 5.16 -4.69
N ASP A 60 -11.42 5.83 -5.77
CA ASP A 60 -10.90 5.51 -7.11
C ASP A 60 -9.37 5.70 -7.16
N GLN A 61 -8.89 6.78 -6.55
CA GLN A 61 -7.46 7.02 -6.38
C GLN A 61 -6.80 5.94 -5.51
N ALA A 62 -7.49 5.47 -4.47
CA ALA A 62 -7.00 4.41 -3.60
C ALA A 62 -6.86 3.07 -4.32
N ASP A 63 -7.80 2.72 -5.20
CA ASP A 63 -7.73 1.49 -5.99
C ASP A 63 -6.49 1.48 -6.88
N GLU A 64 -6.24 2.57 -7.61
CA GLU A 64 -5.04 2.68 -8.45
C GLU A 64 -3.75 2.73 -7.60
N TYR A 65 -3.80 3.36 -6.42
CA TYR A 65 -2.69 3.36 -5.48
C TYR A 65 -2.28 1.93 -5.10
N LEU A 66 -3.26 1.11 -4.70
CA LEU A 66 -3.03 -0.29 -4.35
C LEU A 66 -2.54 -1.09 -5.54
N GLU A 67 -3.07 -0.85 -6.75
CA GLU A 67 -2.57 -1.51 -7.96
C GLU A 67 -1.06 -1.24 -8.18
N VAL A 68 -0.62 0.01 -8.01
CA VAL A 68 0.81 0.35 -8.09
C VAL A 68 1.61 -0.36 -7.00
N LEU A 69 1.11 -0.36 -5.76
CA LEU A 69 1.80 -1.01 -4.64
C LEU A 69 1.93 -2.52 -4.83
N TYR A 70 0.87 -3.21 -5.26
CA TYR A 70 0.91 -4.65 -5.52
C TYR A 70 1.88 -4.99 -6.65
N LYS A 71 1.92 -4.19 -7.73
CA LYS A 71 2.94 -4.36 -8.78
C LYS A 71 4.36 -4.25 -8.22
N LEU A 72 4.61 -3.34 -7.28
CA LEU A 72 5.93 -3.16 -6.66
C LEU A 72 6.28 -4.29 -5.66
N TRP A 73 5.39 -4.60 -4.71
CA TRP A 73 5.63 -5.57 -3.65
C TRP A 73 5.63 -7.02 -4.13
N GLU A 74 4.72 -7.36 -5.05
CA GLU A 74 4.50 -8.73 -5.51
C GLU A 74 5.20 -9.00 -6.85
N GLY A 75 5.21 -8.02 -7.76
CA GLY A 75 5.61 -8.23 -9.15
C GLY A 75 7.06 -7.83 -9.49
N SER A 76 7.67 -6.91 -8.74
CA SER A 76 8.97 -6.35 -9.14
C SER A 76 10.16 -7.25 -8.83
N TRP A 77 10.04 -8.14 -7.84
CA TRP A 77 11.09 -9.08 -7.46
C TRP A 77 10.49 -10.48 -7.25
N GLU A 78 11.03 -11.50 -7.91
CA GLU A 78 10.66 -12.90 -7.65
C GLU A 78 11.11 -13.37 -6.27
N ASP A 79 10.51 -14.45 -5.74
CA ASP A 79 10.76 -14.96 -4.39
C ASP A 79 12.23 -15.32 -4.13
N ASP A 80 12.93 -15.83 -5.13
CA ASP A 80 14.33 -16.26 -5.05
C ASP A 80 15.28 -15.34 -5.83
N ALA A 81 14.87 -14.07 -6.03
CA ALA A 81 15.69 -13.07 -6.68
C ALA A 81 16.97 -12.77 -5.88
N VAL A 82 16.93 -12.79 -4.55
CA VAL A 82 18.12 -12.58 -3.70
C VAL A 82 18.73 -13.93 -3.32
N ILE A 83 20.00 -14.13 -3.71
CA ILE A 83 20.76 -15.35 -3.41
C ILE A 83 21.92 -15.11 -2.44
N ASN A 84 22.37 -13.85 -2.32
CA ASN A 84 23.43 -13.43 -1.40
C ASN A 84 24.69 -14.31 -1.45
N ASP A 85 25.12 -14.68 -2.67
CA ASP A 85 26.26 -15.54 -2.92
C ASP A 85 27.57 -14.74 -2.89
N ARG A 86 28.36 -14.94 -1.82
CA ARG A 86 29.64 -14.27 -1.61
C ARG A 86 30.77 -14.86 -2.47
N GLU A 87 30.71 -16.14 -2.81
CA GLU A 87 31.73 -16.81 -3.61
C GLU A 87 31.65 -16.34 -5.05
N GLN A 88 30.43 -16.33 -5.61
CA GLN A 88 30.16 -15.85 -6.97
C GLN A 88 30.07 -14.31 -7.05
N ARG A 89 30.04 -13.62 -5.89
CA ARG A 89 29.86 -12.16 -5.77
C ARG A 89 28.55 -11.66 -6.40
N VAL A 90 27.49 -12.45 -6.25
CA VAL A 90 26.16 -12.13 -6.77
C VAL A 90 25.20 -11.99 -5.58
N TYR A 91 24.73 -10.77 -5.35
CA TYR A 91 23.72 -10.53 -4.32
C TYR A 91 22.32 -10.94 -4.79
N ALA A 92 21.91 -10.48 -5.97
CA ALA A 92 20.61 -10.77 -6.56
C ALA A 92 20.73 -11.15 -8.05
N GLN A 93 19.83 -12.00 -8.53
CA GLN A 93 19.74 -12.45 -9.92
C GLN A 93 19.06 -11.37 -10.78
N PRO A 94 19.77 -10.74 -11.74
CA PRO A 94 19.20 -9.63 -12.52
C PRO A 94 17.97 -10.03 -13.35
N GLY A 95 17.91 -11.29 -13.81
CA GLY A 95 16.79 -11.81 -14.60
C GLY A 95 15.50 -12.01 -13.80
N LYS A 96 15.56 -11.85 -12.46
CA LYS A 96 14.43 -12.04 -11.53
C LYS A 96 13.96 -10.73 -10.90
N VAL A 97 14.50 -9.60 -11.36
CA VAL A 97 14.14 -8.26 -10.92
C VAL A 97 13.53 -7.53 -12.11
N HIS A 98 12.24 -7.26 -12.01
CA HIS A 98 11.39 -6.82 -13.11
C HIS A 98 10.98 -5.38 -12.95
N LYS A 99 11.03 -4.64 -14.06
CA LYS A 99 10.62 -3.25 -14.10
C LYS A 99 9.09 -3.19 -14.06
N VAL A 100 8.56 -2.46 -13.09
CA VAL A 100 7.15 -2.07 -13.04
C VAL A 100 6.93 -0.89 -13.96
N ARG A 101 5.94 -1.01 -14.84
CA ARG A 101 5.39 0.08 -15.66
C ARG A 101 3.90 0.18 -15.39
N HIS A 102 3.49 1.29 -14.80
CA HIS A 102 2.10 1.61 -14.53
C HIS A 102 1.80 2.99 -15.13
N GLN A 103 0.73 3.05 -15.93
CA GLN A 103 0.20 4.28 -16.53
C GLN A 103 -1.31 4.25 -16.29
N GLY A 104 -1.72 4.84 -15.17
CA GLY A 104 -3.11 4.99 -14.81
C GLY A 104 -3.55 6.44 -14.88
N GLU A 105 -4.73 6.72 -14.35
CA GLU A 105 -5.29 8.06 -14.32
C GLU A 105 -4.60 8.92 -13.26
N PHE A 106 -4.29 8.34 -12.10
CA PHE A 106 -3.75 9.05 -10.94
C PHE A 106 -2.23 8.97 -10.85
N TYR A 107 -1.63 7.89 -11.33
CA TYR A 107 -0.23 7.56 -11.13
C TYR A 107 0.45 7.13 -12.43
N GLN A 108 1.64 7.66 -12.64
CA GLN A 108 2.57 7.21 -13.69
C GLN A 108 3.85 6.78 -13.00
N VAL A 109 4.14 5.47 -13.04
CA VAL A 109 5.27 4.87 -12.34
C VAL A 109 6.05 3.97 -13.30
N GLU A 110 7.32 4.27 -13.48
CA GLU A 110 8.27 3.40 -14.16
C GLU A 110 9.50 3.21 -13.26
N GLY A 111 9.75 1.98 -12.82
CA GLY A 111 10.88 1.69 -11.93
C GLY A 111 10.93 0.24 -11.46
N TYR A 112 11.97 -0.09 -10.70
CA TYR A 112 12.07 -1.35 -9.96
C TYR A 112 11.74 -1.05 -8.50
N HIS A 113 11.09 -1.96 -7.78
CA HIS A 113 10.94 -1.78 -6.34
C HIS A 113 12.33 -1.72 -5.67
N LEU A 114 12.50 -0.79 -4.73
CA LEU A 114 13.81 -0.52 -4.12
C LEU A 114 14.19 -1.54 -3.04
N CYS A 115 13.26 -2.39 -2.63
CA CYS A 115 13.46 -3.39 -1.58
C CYS A 115 13.37 -4.79 -2.16
N GLU A 116 14.22 -5.68 -1.67
CA GLU A 116 14.05 -7.12 -1.84
C GLU A 116 12.76 -7.61 -1.16
N PRO A 117 12.21 -8.77 -1.57
CA PRO A 117 11.01 -9.34 -0.97
C PRO A 117 11.10 -9.40 0.56
N SER A 118 10.16 -8.74 1.24
CA SER A 118 10.04 -8.79 2.69
C SER A 118 9.18 -9.99 3.13
N PRO A 119 9.20 -10.39 4.42
CA PRO A 119 8.54 -11.62 4.86
C PRO A 119 7.05 -11.74 4.49
N GLN A 120 6.30 -10.64 4.47
CA GLN A 120 4.89 -10.61 4.05
C GLN A 120 4.71 -10.13 2.60
N ARG A 121 5.74 -9.53 1.99
CA ARG A 121 5.66 -8.67 0.80
C ARG A 121 4.65 -7.54 0.98
N THR A 122 3.37 -7.80 0.73
CA THR A 122 2.26 -6.92 1.10
C THR A 122 1.98 -7.01 2.60
N PRO A 123 1.94 -5.89 3.34
CA PRO A 123 1.58 -5.89 4.76
C PRO A 123 0.11 -6.27 4.95
N VAL A 124 -0.28 -6.81 6.11
CA VAL A 124 -1.71 -7.09 6.38
C VAL A 124 -2.56 -5.83 6.18
N LEU A 125 -3.58 -5.93 5.35
CA LEU A 125 -4.41 -4.81 4.94
C LEU A 125 -5.66 -4.69 5.81
N PHE A 126 -5.71 -3.59 6.56
CA PHE A 126 -6.86 -3.16 7.34
C PHE A 126 -7.63 -2.07 6.60
N GLN A 127 -8.93 -1.99 6.82
CA GLN A 127 -9.78 -0.92 6.30
C GLN A 127 -10.88 -0.59 7.32
N ALA A 128 -11.35 0.67 7.36
CA ALA A 128 -12.35 1.13 8.34
C ALA A 128 -13.49 2.00 7.74
N GLY A 129 -13.66 2.01 6.42
CA GLY A 129 -14.66 2.81 5.73
C GLY A 129 -16.04 2.15 5.77
N SER A 130 -17.03 2.89 6.27
CA SER A 130 -18.41 2.42 6.43
C SER A 130 -19.39 2.94 5.36
N SER A 131 -18.93 3.81 4.45
CA SER A 131 -19.73 4.24 3.29
C SER A 131 -19.88 3.11 2.27
N GLU A 132 -20.89 3.18 1.39
CA GLU A 132 -21.11 2.16 0.35
C GLU A 132 -19.84 1.92 -0.49
N ARG A 133 -19.23 2.99 -0.99
CA ARG A 133 -17.96 2.93 -1.72
C ARG A 133 -16.81 2.37 -0.87
N GLY A 134 -16.79 2.71 0.42
CA GLY A 134 -15.80 2.21 1.37
C GLY A 134 -15.94 0.71 1.65
N LEU A 135 -17.16 0.21 1.76
CA LEU A 135 -17.44 -1.23 1.93
C LEU A 135 -17.06 -2.02 0.70
N GLN A 136 -17.34 -1.50 -0.51
CA GLN A 136 -16.89 -2.11 -1.75
C GLN A 136 -15.36 -2.20 -1.81
N PHE A 137 -14.67 -1.10 -1.51
CA PHE A 137 -13.21 -1.05 -1.45
C PHE A 137 -12.64 -2.04 -0.42
N ALA A 138 -13.27 -2.13 0.75
CA ALA A 138 -12.91 -3.08 1.79
C ALA A 138 -13.06 -4.53 1.31
N GLY A 139 -14.19 -4.86 0.67
CA GLY A 139 -14.45 -6.21 0.16
C GLY A 139 -13.48 -6.65 -0.94
N GLN A 140 -12.86 -5.71 -1.66
CA GLN A 140 -11.88 -5.99 -2.69
C GLN A 140 -10.45 -6.16 -2.15
N ASN A 141 -10.09 -5.42 -1.10
CA ASN A 141 -8.69 -5.25 -0.70
C ASN A 141 -8.37 -5.63 0.76
N ALA A 142 -9.34 -5.54 1.66
CA ALA A 142 -9.07 -5.67 3.09
C ALA A 142 -9.04 -7.13 3.53
N GLU A 143 -8.01 -7.48 4.31
CA GLU A 143 -7.94 -8.74 5.05
C GLU A 143 -8.62 -8.62 6.41
N CYS A 144 -8.68 -7.40 6.95
CA CYS A 144 -9.34 -7.08 8.22
C CYS A 144 -10.15 -5.78 8.10
N VAL A 145 -11.42 -5.81 8.50
CA VAL A 145 -12.28 -4.62 8.50
C VAL A 145 -12.56 -4.18 9.94
N PHE A 146 -12.25 -2.93 10.26
CA PHE A 146 -12.58 -2.34 11.55
C PHE A 146 -13.99 -1.74 11.50
N ILE A 147 -14.93 -2.43 12.14
CA ILE A 147 -16.34 -2.03 12.21
C ILE A 147 -16.61 -1.24 13.50
N SER A 148 -17.46 -0.21 13.41
CA SER A 148 -17.97 0.52 14.57
C SER A 148 -19.44 0.19 14.76
N GLY A 149 -19.73 -0.72 15.69
CA GLY A 149 -21.11 -1.00 16.13
C GLY A 149 -21.52 -0.04 17.23
N GLN A 150 -22.42 0.89 16.95
CA GLN A 150 -22.90 1.85 17.96
C GLN A 150 -24.03 1.28 18.85
N ASN A 151 -24.52 0.08 18.54
CA ASN A 151 -25.65 -0.54 19.21
C ASN A 151 -25.71 -2.06 18.96
N LYS A 152 -26.26 -2.81 19.93
CA LYS A 152 -26.24 -4.28 20.04
C LYS A 152 -26.91 -5.04 18.88
N ALA A 153 -27.69 -4.35 18.05
CA ALA A 153 -28.35 -4.91 16.87
C ALA A 153 -27.54 -4.72 15.56
N ALA A 154 -26.41 -4.01 15.62
CA ALA A 154 -25.59 -3.62 14.47
C ALA A 154 -24.29 -4.46 14.33
N THR A 155 -24.13 -5.51 15.13
CA THR A 155 -23.04 -6.50 15.10
C THR A 155 -23.64 -7.89 15.08
#